data_AF-A0A933VA61-F1
#
_entry.id   AF-A0A933VA61-F1
#
_cell.length_a   1.000
_cell.length_b   1.000
_cell.length_c   1.000
_cell.angle_alpha   90.00
_cell.angle_beta   90.00
_cell.angle_gamma   90.00
#
_symmetry.space_group_name_H-M   'P 1'
#
loop_
_entity.id
_entity.type
_entity.pdbx_description
1 polymer ?
#
loop_
_entity_poly.entity_id
_entity_poly.type
_entity_poly.pdbx_seq_one_letter_code
_entity_poly.pdbx_strand_id
1 'polypeptide(L)'
;APDEDEPWYLISDVTLGRAAVQIYARRFWIEEMFRDFKSQGWDLETSGLEAPGRFERLLLVMALAYVRLVQVAVQVVKRGWRHWVDRKARRTLSYFRLGWNWLNRMLARDQHLPCPILELGLAK
;
A
#
# COMPACT_ATOMS: atom_id res chain seq x y z
N ALA A 1 -21.43 -7.89 -7.55
CA ALA A 1 -21.18 -7.72 -9.01
C ALA A 1 -22.10 -8.69 -9.76
N PRO A 2 -22.26 -8.66 -11.09
CA PRO A 2 -23.24 -9.51 -11.79
C PRO A 2 -23.03 -11.02 -11.64
N ASP A 3 -21.87 -11.47 -11.14
CA ASP A 3 -21.46 -12.88 -11.11
C ASP A 3 -21.09 -13.40 -9.70
N GLU A 4 -21.69 -12.87 -8.62
CA GLU A 4 -21.55 -13.48 -7.28
C GLU A 4 -22.85 -14.18 -6.87
N ASP A 5 -22.73 -15.44 -6.44
CA ASP A 5 -23.86 -16.31 -6.07
C ASP A 5 -24.68 -15.78 -4.88
N GLU A 6 -24.10 -14.88 -4.06
CA GLU A 6 -24.75 -14.32 -2.88
C GLU A 6 -24.87 -12.79 -2.93
N PRO A 7 -26.05 -12.23 -2.58
CA PRO A 7 -26.24 -10.79 -2.53
C PRO A 7 -25.49 -10.16 -1.35
N TRP A 8 -24.91 -8.97 -1.57
CA TRP A 8 -24.26 -8.21 -0.50
C TRP A 8 -25.29 -7.48 0.36
N TYR A 9 -25.31 -7.78 1.66
CA TYR A 9 -26.07 -7.02 2.64
C TYR A 9 -25.19 -5.95 3.29
N LEU A 10 -25.48 -4.68 3.01
CA LEU A 10 -24.74 -3.53 3.54
C LEU A 10 -25.57 -2.82 4.61
N ILE A 11 -25.02 -2.72 5.81
CA ILE A 11 -25.58 -1.93 6.91
C ILE A 11 -24.64 -0.74 7.12
N SER A 12 -25.20 0.47 7.10
CA SER A 12 -24.40 1.69 7.25
C SER A 12 -25.20 2.82 7.90
N ASP A 13 -24.47 3.67 8.61
CA ASP A 13 -24.90 4.96 9.14
C ASP A 13 -24.95 6.08 8.09
N VAL A 14 -24.41 5.85 6.88
CA VAL A 14 -24.49 6.79 5.75
C VAL A 14 -25.65 6.45 4.81
N THR A 15 -26.07 7.44 4.00
CA THR A 15 -27.13 7.25 3.02
C THR A 15 -26.80 6.12 2.03
N LEU A 16 -27.64 5.10 2.03
CA LEU A 16 -27.48 3.93 1.17
C LEU A 16 -27.77 4.30 -0.29
N GLY A 17 -26.86 3.89 -1.18
CA GLY A 17 -26.91 4.17 -2.61
C GLY A 17 -25.60 3.78 -3.30
N ARG A 18 -25.43 4.20 -4.56
CA ARG A 18 -24.19 3.90 -5.33
C ARG A 18 -22.93 4.38 -4.62
N ALA A 19 -22.99 5.51 -3.93
CA ALA A 19 -21.86 6.04 -3.16
C ALA A 19 -21.44 5.10 -2.01
N ALA A 20 -22.40 4.54 -1.26
CA ALA A 20 -22.12 3.58 -0.20
C ALA A 20 -21.45 2.30 -0.74
N VAL A 21 -21.94 1.79 -1.88
CA VAL A 21 -21.32 0.64 -2.57
C VAL A 21 -19.89 0.96 -3.02
N GLN A 22 -19.64 2.15 -3.55
CA GLN A 22 -18.29 2.58 -3.95
C GLN A 22 -17.34 2.72 -2.75
N ILE A 23 -17.84 3.20 -1.62
CA ILE A 23 -17.06 3.25 -0.37
C ILE A 23 -16.73 1.83 0.07
N TYR A 24 -17.71 0.93 0.10
CA TYR A 24 -17.50 -0.47 0.49
C TYR A 24 -16.54 -1.19 -0.46
N ALA A 25 -16.60 -0.92 -1.77
CA ALA A 25 -15.67 -1.49 -2.74
C ALA A 25 -14.19 -1.15 -2.45
N ARG A 26 -13.91 -0.03 -1.75
CA ARG A 26 -12.55 0.32 -1.32
C ARG A 26 -12.04 -0.56 -0.18
N ARG A 27 -12.91 -1.30 0.53
CA ARG A 27 -12.51 -2.24 1.59
C ARG A 27 -11.45 -3.23 1.12
N PHE A 28 -11.55 -3.68 -0.13
CA PHE A 28 -10.58 -4.61 -0.73
C PHE A 28 -9.13 -4.12 -0.70
N TRP A 29 -8.89 -2.81 -0.57
CA TRP A 29 -7.53 -2.26 -0.51
C TRP A 29 -6.78 -2.72 0.75
N ILE A 30 -7.48 -3.04 1.85
CA ILE A 30 -6.83 -3.56 3.05
C ILE A 30 -6.24 -4.96 2.84
N GLU A 31 -6.82 -5.75 1.94
CA GLU A 31 -6.35 -7.11 1.65
C GLU A 31 -5.03 -7.10 0.89
N GLU A 32 -4.80 -6.12 0.00
CA GLU A 32 -3.49 -5.92 -0.62
C GLU A 32 -2.42 -5.60 0.44
N MET A 33 -2.74 -4.75 1.42
CA MET A 33 -1.82 -4.44 2.53
C MET A 33 -1.51 -5.69 3.36
N PHE A 34 -2.52 -6.49 3.72
CA PHE A 34 -2.30 -7.74 4.45
C PHE A 34 -1.47 -8.75 3.65
N ARG A 35 -1.67 -8.82 2.34
CA ARG A 35 -0.87 -9.66 1.44
C ARG A 35 0.59 -9.22 1.43
N ASP A 36 0.85 -7.91 1.36
CA ASP A 36 2.19 -7.34 1.35
C ASP A 36 2.92 -7.50 2.72
N PHE A 37 2.19 -7.58 3.84
CA PHE A 37 2.77 -7.85 5.16
C PHE A 37 3.16 -9.31 5.38
N LYS A 38 2.50 -10.24 4.69
CA LYS A 38 2.81 -11.66 4.73
C LYS A 38 3.91 -12.02 3.73
N SER A 39 3.94 -13.28 3.28
CA SER A 39 4.99 -13.86 2.42
C SER A 39 5.25 -13.15 1.09
N GLN A 40 4.36 -12.27 0.62
CA GLN A 40 4.53 -11.54 -0.63
C GLN A 40 5.27 -10.20 -0.50
N GLY A 41 5.68 -9.80 0.71
CA GLY A 41 6.48 -8.60 0.93
C GLY A 41 7.45 -8.72 2.10
N TRP A 42 6.99 -8.46 3.32
CA TRP A 42 7.86 -8.43 4.51
C TRP A 42 7.88 -9.70 5.35
N ASP A 43 7.06 -10.68 4.99
CA ASP A 43 7.06 -12.02 5.57
C ASP A 43 7.01 -12.02 7.10
N LEU A 44 6.07 -11.25 7.66
CA LEU A 44 5.90 -11.05 9.10
C LEU A 44 5.86 -12.36 9.91
N GLU A 45 5.36 -13.43 9.31
CA GLU A 45 5.22 -14.76 9.92
C GLU A 45 6.59 -15.38 10.25
N THR A 46 7.67 -14.99 9.55
CA THR A 46 9.04 -15.43 9.85
C THR A 46 9.67 -14.74 11.06
N SER A 47 9.08 -13.66 11.56
CA SER A 47 9.64 -12.92 12.70
C SER A 47 9.63 -13.72 14.02
N GLY A 48 8.81 -14.79 14.11
CA GLY A 48 8.74 -15.66 15.28
C GLY A 48 8.36 -14.95 16.58
N LEU A 49 7.71 -13.78 16.48
CA LEU A 49 7.38 -12.96 17.65
C LEU A 49 6.18 -13.52 18.40
N GLU A 50 6.46 -14.23 19.49
CA GLU A 50 5.42 -14.78 20.39
C GLU A 50 4.92 -13.76 21.42
N ALA A 51 5.72 -12.73 21.72
CA ALA A 51 5.38 -11.71 22.72
C ALA A 51 4.46 -10.62 22.14
N PRO A 52 3.19 -10.49 22.62
CA PRO A 52 2.20 -9.58 22.02
C PRO A 52 2.66 -8.12 21.95
N GLY A 53 3.28 -7.61 23.02
CA GLY A 53 3.75 -6.22 23.04
C GLY A 53 4.92 -5.94 22.09
N ARG A 54 5.70 -6.94 21.67
CA ARG A 54 6.75 -6.76 20.64
C ARG A 54 6.15 -6.78 19.25
N PHE A 55 5.14 -7.62 19.05
CA PHE A 55 4.38 -7.70 17.80
C PHE A 55 3.65 -6.39 17.49
N GLU A 56 2.97 -5.79 18.47
CA GLU A 56 2.31 -4.48 18.31
C GLU A 56 3.27 -3.37 17.89
N ARG A 57 4.46 -3.30 18.52
CA ARG A 57 5.48 -2.30 18.17
C ARG A 57 6.03 -2.52 16.76
N LEU A 58 6.26 -3.79 16.38
CA LEU A 58 6.69 -4.12 15.02
C LEU A 58 5.62 -3.71 14.00
N LEU A 59 4.35 -4.03 14.25
CA LEU A 59 3.24 -3.63 13.40
C LEU A 59 3.16 -2.11 13.22
N LEU A 60 3.38 -1.34 14.29
CA LEU A 60 3.41 0.12 14.21
C LEU A 60 4.52 0.61 13.27
N VAL A 61 5.74 0.09 13.45
CA VAL A 61 6.89 0.45 12.60
C VAL A 61 6.65 0.05 11.14
N MET A 62 6.12 -1.15 10.91
CA MET A 62 5.75 -1.63 9.57
C MET A 62 4.69 -0.75 8.94
N ALA A 63 3.64 -0.35 9.67
CA ALA A 63 2.61 0.54 9.16
C ALA A 63 3.19 1.88 8.70
N LEU A 64 4.09 2.49 9.50
CA LEU A 64 4.78 3.73 9.12
C LEU A 64 5.67 3.55 7.89
N ALA A 65 6.44 2.46 7.84
CA ALA A 65 7.26 2.13 6.68
C ALA A 65 6.41 1.88 5.42
N TYR A 66 5.23 1.28 5.56
CA TYR A 66 4.33 1.00 4.45
C TYR A 66 3.77 2.29 3.87
N VAL A 67 3.30 3.22 4.72
CA VAL A 67 2.89 4.57 4.31
C VAL A 67 4.01 5.26 3.55
N ARG A 68 5.25 5.18 4.04
CA ARG A 68 6.41 5.78 3.38
C ARG A 68 6.68 5.18 2.00
N LEU A 69 6.59 3.86 1.84
CA LEU A 69 6.77 3.19 0.56
C LEU A 69 5.67 3.57 -0.45
N VAL A 70 4.42 3.65 0.01
CA VAL A 70 3.30 4.11 -0.83
C VAL A 70 3.53 5.55 -1.29
N GLN A 71 4.01 6.44 -0.42
CA GLN A 71 4.38 7.81 -0.80
C GLN A 71 5.46 7.84 -1.88
N VAL A 72 6.54 7.04 -1.72
CA VAL A 72 7.59 6.92 -2.75
C VAL A 72 7.00 6.42 -4.06
N ALA A 73 6.15 5.40 -4.03
CA ALA A 73 5.53 4.86 -5.22
C ALA A 73 4.67 5.89 -5.94
N VAL A 74 3.88 6.68 -5.21
CA VAL A 74 3.10 7.79 -5.78
C VAL A 74 4.00 8.83 -6.43
N GLN A 75 5.14 9.19 -5.84
CA GLN A 75 6.11 10.10 -6.45
C GLN A 75 6.68 9.53 -7.75
N VAL A 76 7.08 8.26 -7.75
CA VAL A 76 7.63 7.56 -8.93
C VAL A 76 6.61 7.53 -10.06
N VAL A 77 5.34 7.29 -9.74
CA VAL A 77 4.25 7.30 -10.72
C VAL A 77 3.99 8.71 -11.25
N LYS A 78 3.86 9.71 -10.36
CA LYS A 78 3.62 11.12 -10.75
C LYS A 78 4.74 11.71 -11.60
N ARG A 79 5.99 11.31 -11.37
CA ARG A 79 7.16 11.73 -12.17
C ARG A 79 7.35 10.94 -13.46
N GLY A 80 6.49 9.95 -13.75
CA GLY A 80 6.61 9.09 -14.94
C GLY A 80 7.74 8.04 -14.86
N TRP A 81 8.37 7.89 -13.69
CA TRP A 81 9.50 6.98 -13.47
C TRP A 81 9.08 5.51 -13.26
N ARG A 82 7.78 5.21 -13.24
CA ARG A 82 7.24 3.85 -13.07
C ARG A 82 7.90 2.81 -13.98
N HIS A 83 8.19 3.16 -15.24
CA HIS A 83 8.75 2.25 -16.23
C HIS A 83 10.17 1.72 -15.89
N TRP A 84 10.86 2.35 -14.93
CA TRP A 84 12.17 1.90 -14.45
C TRP A 84 12.09 0.77 -13.42
N VAL A 85 10.90 0.52 -12.84
CA VAL A 85 10.68 -0.46 -11.76
C VAL A 85 9.51 -1.41 -12.04
N ASP A 86 8.72 -1.13 -13.08
CA ASP A 86 7.54 -1.89 -13.47
C ASP A 86 7.35 -1.83 -14.99
N ARG A 87 6.53 -2.73 -15.52
CA ARG A 87 6.32 -2.86 -16.96
C ARG A 87 5.73 -1.59 -17.55
N LYS A 88 6.31 -1.08 -18.64
CA LYS A 88 5.86 0.14 -19.31
C LYS A 88 4.39 0.07 -19.74
N ALA A 89 4.00 -1.03 -20.38
CA ALA A 89 2.68 -1.22 -21.02
C ALA A 89 1.49 -1.21 -20.04
N ARG A 90 1.64 -1.80 -18.85
CA ARG A 90 0.58 -1.83 -17.82
C ARG A 90 1.20 -1.94 -16.43
N ARG A 91 0.52 -1.43 -15.41
CA ARG A 91 0.96 -1.61 -14.03
C ARG A 91 0.71 -3.03 -13.59
N THR A 92 1.76 -3.74 -13.19
CA THR A 92 1.64 -5.10 -12.63
C THR A 92 1.93 -5.18 -11.14
N LEU A 93 2.57 -4.15 -10.58
CA LEU A 93 2.98 -4.11 -9.18
C LEU A 93 2.04 -3.26 -8.32
N SER A 94 1.86 -3.66 -7.06
CA SER A 94 1.20 -2.85 -6.03
C SER A 94 2.02 -1.57 -5.76
N TYR A 95 1.39 -0.55 -5.17
CA TYR A 95 2.13 0.67 -4.79
C TYR A 95 3.25 0.35 -3.80
N PHE A 96 3.03 -0.55 -2.84
CA PHE A 96 4.08 -1.01 -1.95
C PHE A 96 5.29 -1.57 -2.72
N ARG A 97 5.07 -2.53 -3.64
CA ARG A 97 6.16 -3.14 -4.44
C ARG A 97 6.86 -2.14 -5.33
N LEU A 98 6.13 -1.18 -5.91
CA LEU A 98 6.73 -0.08 -6.67
C LEU A 98 7.67 0.75 -5.81
N GLY A 99 7.22 1.15 -4.61
CA GLY A 99 8.02 1.90 -3.65
C GLY A 99 9.25 1.13 -3.19
N TRP A 100 9.06 -0.15 -2.87
CA TRP A 100 10.13 -1.04 -2.44
C TRP A 100 11.20 -1.28 -3.52
N ASN A 101 10.78 -1.59 -4.75
CA ASN A 101 11.70 -1.79 -5.87
C ASN A 101 12.46 -0.50 -6.22
N TRP A 102 11.79 0.64 -6.15
CA TRP A 102 12.44 1.93 -6.35
C TRP A 102 13.47 2.23 -5.26
N LEU A 103 13.11 2.00 -3.99
CA LEU A 103 14.02 2.15 -2.86
C LEU A 103 15.28 1.28 -3.01
N ASN A 104 15.10 -0.01 -3.30
CA ASN A 104 16.20 -0.94 -3.52
C ASN A 104 17.08 -0.51 -4.69
N ARG A 105 16.48 -0.02 -5.78
CA ARG A 105 17.22 0.53 -6.93
C ARG A 105 18.08 1.73 -6.54
N MET A 106 17.59 2.61 -5.68
CA MET A 106 18.33 3.79 -5.23
C MET A 106 19.48 3.41 -4.31
N LEU A 107 19.24 2.51 -3.35
CA LEU A 107 20.27 1.96 -2.47
C LEU A 107 21.37 1.25 -3.27
N ALA A 108 21.01 0.44 -4.27
CA ALA A 108 21.97 -0.22 -5.14
C ALA A 108 22.78 0.74 -6.04
N ARG A 109 22.37 2.00 -6.16
CA ARG A 109 23.01 3.05 -6.97
C ARG A 109 23.63 4.16 -6.13
N ASP A 110 23.63 4.01 -4.80
CA ASP A 110 24.04 5.03 -3.83
C ASP A 110 23.38 6.40 -4.06
N GLN A 111 22.09 6.37 -4.40
CA GLN A 111 21.30 7.58 -4.67
C GLN A 111 20.50 8.02 -3.44
N HIS A 112 20.47 9.32 -3.18
CA HIS A 112 19.72 9.91 -2.07
C HIS A 112 18.23 9.61 -2.17
N LEU A 113 17.66 9.11 -1.07
CA LEU A 113 16.23 8.82 -0.94
C LEU A 113 15.36 10.00 -1.40
N PRO A 114 14.23 9.74 -2.08
CA PRO A 114 13.34 10.81 -2.50
C PRO A 114 12.90 11.56 -1.25
N CYS A 115 12.92 12.89 -1.24
CA CYS A 115 12.45 13.63 -0.07
C CYS A 115 11.02 13.18 0.32
N PRO A 116 10.72 13.04 1.62
CA PRO A 116 9.35 12.83 2.05
C PRO A 116 8.50 13.96 1.48
N ILE A 117 7.40 13.65 0.77
CA ILE A 117 6.34 14.64 0.59
C ILE A 117 5.63 14.67 1.94
N LEU A 118 6.19 15.45 2.86
CA LEU A 118 5.47 15.99 4.01
C LEU A 118 4.87 17.36 3.68
N GLU A 119 4.74 17.69 2.40
CA GLU A 119 3.71 18.63 1.96
C GLU A 119 2.35 17.92 1.96
N LEU A 120 1.88 17.59 3.17
CA LEU A 120 0.47 17.77 3.49
C LEU A 120 0.12 19.18 3.00
N GLY A 121 -0.93 19.35 2.19
CA GLY A 121 -1.32 20.63 1.58
C GLY A 121 -1.55 21.77 2.57
N LEU A 122 -0.45 22.27 3.14
CA LEU A 122 -0.29 23.46 3.97
C LEU A 122 0.50 24.53 3.21
N ALA A 123 0.92 24.25 1.97
CA ALA A 123 1.16 25.28 0.98
C ALA A 123 -0.16 25.51 0.23
N LYS A 124 -0.73 26.68 0.50
CA LYS A 124 -1.97 27.29 0.00
C LYS A 124 -2.39 26.93 -1.43
#